data_AF-A0A352GJG7-F1
#
_entry.id   AF-A0A352GJG7-F1
#
_cell.length_a   1.000
_cell.length_b   1.000
_cell.length_c   1.000
_cell.angle_alpha   90.00
_cell.angle_beta   90.00
_cell.angle_gamma   90.00
#
_symmetry.space_group_name_H-M   'P 1'
#
loop_
_entity.id
_entity.type
_entity.pdbx_description
1 polymer ?
#
loop_
_entity_poly.entity_id
_entity_poly.type
_entity_poly.pdbx_seq_one_letter_code
_entity_poly.pdbx_strand_id
1 'polypeptide(L)'
;MIPLIGYADKLSGRPGERVAIKVSSELGGTYRAELVRVISGDPNPAGPGVHTAPVAATFEGEYPARPQRAHLGSHMTAALRSPLPPRFTLRATIWPTTPDKGRQGVMSLVD
;
A
#
# COMPACT_ATOMS: atom_id res chain seq x y z
N MET A 1 -13.07 -7.49 9.55
CA MET A 1 -12.17 -6.83 8.58
C MET A 1 -11.83 -5.46 9.15
N ILE A 2 -10.57 -5.03 9.11
CA ILE A 2 -10.16 -3.70 9.59
C ILE A 2 -10.55 -2.67 8.52
N PRO A 3 -11.44 -1.71 8.81
CA PRO A 3 -12.02 -0.84 7.79
C PRO A 3 -11.09 0.28 7.29
N LEU A 4 -10.08 0.64 8.09
CA LEU A 4 -9.14 1.72 7.81
C LEU A 4 -7.71 1.20 7.98
N ILE A 5 -6.92 1.29 6.92
CA ILE A 5 -5.52 0.86 6.91
C ILE A 5 -4.65 1.96 6.32
N GLY A 6 -3.36 1.96 6.68
CA GLY A 6 -2.41 2.88 6.06
C GLY A 6 -0.96 2.50 6.26
N TYR A 7 -0.09 3.13 5.49
CA TYR A 7 1.36 2.94 5.55
C TYR A 7 2.08 4.24 5.18
N ALA A 8 3.34 4.34 5.60
CA ALA A 8 4.24 5.41 5.17
C ALA A 8 5.07 4.96 3.96
N ASP A 9 5.40 5.88 3.06
CA ASP A 9 6.29 5.63 1.92
C ASP A 9 7.74 5.33 2.33
N LYS A 10 8.15 5.74 3.53
CA LYS A 10 9.45 5.44 4.13
C LYS A 10 9.38 5.27 5.64
N LEU A 11 10.37 4.57 6.19
CA LEU A 11 10.44 4.24 7.62
C LEU A 11 10.91 5.42 8.50
N SER A 12 11.65 6.38 7.93
CA SER A 12 12.20 7.52 8.68
C SER A 12 12.33 8.75 7.77
N GLY A 13 12.23 9.94 8.35
CA GLY A 13 12.51 11.21 7.66
C GLY A 13 13.41 12.11 8.47
N ARG A 14 14.26 12.90 7.80
CA ARG A 14 15.04 13.98 8.42
C ARG A 14 14.22 15.27 8.50
N PRO A 15 14.62 16.25 9.34
CA PRO A 15 14.03 17.59 9.30
C PRO A 15 14.02 18.15 7.87
N GLY A 16 12.87 18.68 7.44
CA GLY A 16 12.66 19.21 6.09
C GLY A 16 12.29 18.17 5.03
N GLU A 17 12.44 16.87 5.30
CA GLU A 17 11.96 15.84 4.39
C GLU A 17 10.44 15.64 4.49
N ARG A 18 9.83 15.29 3.35
CA ARG A 18 8.42 14.86 3.31
C ARG A 18 8.34 13.35 3.49
N VAL A 19 7.48 12.90 4.42
CA VAL A 19 7.01 11.50 4.53
C VAL A 19 5.56 11.48 4.07
N ALA A 20 5.22 10.60 3.13
CA ALA A 20 3.85 10.47 2.64
C ALA A 20 3.14 9.32 3.34
N ILE A 21 1.97 9.60 3.92
CA ILE A 21 1.09 8.59 4.49
C ILE A 21 0.00 8.23 3.46
N LYS A 22 -0.18 6.94 3.21
CA LYS A 22 -1.20 6.40 2.31
C LYS A 22 -2.27 5.73 3.16
N VAL A 23 -3.51 6.16 3.02
CA VAL A 23 -4.65 5.67 3.82
C VAL A 23 -5.73 5.12 2.89
N SER A 24 -6.17 3.89 3.13
CA SER A 24 -7.30 3.26 2.44
C SER A 24 -8.40 2.96 3.44
N SER A 25 -9.63 3.29 3.06
CA SER A 25 -10.84 3.04 3.86
C SER A 25 -11.89 2.32 3.03
N GLU A 26 -12.47 1.27 3.58
CA GLU A 26 -13.69 0.64 3.04
C GLU A 26 -14.96 1.40 3.46
N LEU A 27 -14.84 2.31 4.44
CA LEU A 27 -15.90 3.22 4.87
C LEU A 27 -15.83 4.53 4.07
N GLY A 28 -17.00 5.11 3.76
CA GLY A 28 -17.11 6.47 3.23
C GLY A 28 -16.99 7.53 4.33
N GLY A 29 -17.08 8.81 3.94
CA GLY A 29 -17.00 9.95 4.86
C GLY A 29 -15.58 10.51 4.99
N THR A 30 -15.20 10.90 6.20
CA THR A 30 -13.87 11.44 6.52
C THR A 30 -13.17 10.59 7.58
N TYR A 31 -11.84 10.65 7.60
CA TYR A 31 -11.00 10.16 8.71
C TYR A 31 -10.17 11.31 9.25
N ARG A 32 -9.86 11.27 10.54
CA ARG A 32 -8.96 12.24 11.18
C ARG A 32 -7.54 11.71 11.22
N ALA A 33 -6.56 12.58 10.95
CA ALA A 33 -5.14 12.26 11.12
C ALA A 33 -4.51 13.24 12.12
N GLU A 34 -3.70 12.70 13.02
CA GLU A 34 -2.92 13.46 14.00
C GLU A 34 -1.54 12.86 14.20
N LEU A 35 -0.61 13.64 14.75
CA LEU A 35 0.75 13.18 15.05
C LEU A 35 0.92 12.96 16.55
N VAL A 36 1.46 11.80 16.90
CA VAL A 36 1.77 11.46 18.29
C VAL A 36 3.20 10.94 18.40
N ARG A 37 3.84 11.21 19.55
CA ARG A 37 5.05 10.54 19.99
C ARG A 37 4.65 9.34 20.83
N VAL A 38 4.96 8.14 20.34
CA VAL A 38 4.81 6.91 21.11
C VAL A 38 5.89 6.85 22.18
N ILE A 39 5.49 6.71 23.44
CA ILE A 39 6.38 6.59 24.61
C ILE A 39 6.43 5.13 25.09
N SER A 40 5.27 4.46 25.11
CA SER A 40 5.15 3.02 25.38
C SER A 40 4.06 2.43 24.49
N GLY A 41 4.32 1.25 23.94
CA GLY A 41 3.38 0.49 23.10
C GLY A 41 2.90 -0.81 23.73
N ASP A 42 3.36 -1.17 24.93
CA ASP A 42 2.98 -2.41 25.62
C ASP A 42 1.63 -2.22 26.36
N PRO A 43 0.55 -2.95 25.99
CA PRO A 43 -0.75 -2.83 26.64
C PRO A 43 -0.83 -3.56 27.99
N ASN A 44 0.23 -4.19 28.48
CA ASN A 44 0.23 -4.88 29.77
C ASN A 44 -0.21 -3.96 30.93
N PRO A 45 -1.30 -4.28 31.65
CA PRO A 45 -1.80 -3.46 32.75
C PRO A 45 -0.88 -3.42 33.98
N ALA A 46 0.06 -4.37 34.11
CA ALA A 46 1.10 -4.34 35.15
C ALA A 46 2.33 -3.51 34.74
N GLY A 47 2.39 -3.05 33.48
CA GLY A 47 3.40 -2.15 32.96
C GLY A 47 2.90 -0.71 32.83
N PRO A 48 3.62 0.14 32.09
CA PRO A 48 3.22 1.54 31.84
C PRO A 48 1.95 1.70 30.99
N GLY A 49 1.50 0.63 30.33
CA GLY A 49 0.41 0.67 29.34
C GLY A 49 0.81 1.35 28.02
N VAL A 50 -0.15 1.46 27.10
CA VAL A 50 0.00 2.24 25.88
C VAL A 50 -0.01 3.72 26.25
N HIS A 51 1.08 4.42 25.95
CA HIS A 51 1.28 5.82 26.30
C HIS A 51 1.81 6.63 25.12
N THR A 52 1.09 7.68 24.76
CA THR A 52 1.41 8.57 23.64
C THR A 52 1.28 10.02 24.07
N ALA A 53 2.13 10.90 23.53
CA ALA A 53 2.02 12.35 23.71
C ALA A 53 1.67 13.02 22.36
N PRO A 54 0.72 13.96 22.31
CA PRO A 54 0.41 14.69 21.09
C PRO A 54 1.60 15.54 20.64
N VAL A 55 1.78 15.68 19.33
CA VAL A 55 2.80 16.53 18.71
C VAL A 55 2.10 17.41 17.68
N ALA A 56 2.17 18.73 17.88
CA ALA A 56 1.55 19.66 16.95
C ALA A 56 2.08 19.44 15.52
N ALA A 57 1.19 19.10 14.61
CA ALA A 57 1.48 18.89 13.22
C ALA A 57 0.60 19.76 12.32
N THR A 58 1.21 20.40 11.33
CA THR A 58 0.50 21.27 10.37
C THR A 58 -0.46 20.51 9.46
N PHE A 59 -0.36 19.18 9.39
CA PHE A 59 -1.26 18.32 8.63
C PHE A 59 -2.46 17.81 9.44
N GLU A 60 -2.56 18.12 10.74
CA GLU A 60 -3.68 17.66 11.56
C GLU A 60 -5.02 18.09 10.96
N GLY A 61 -5.96 17.15 10.86
CA GLY A 61 -7.28 17.44 10.31
C GLY A 61 -8.05 16.24 9.79
N GLU A 62 -9.15 16.53 9.11
CA GLU A 62 -9.99 15.54 8.46
C GLU A 62 -9.66 15.40 6.96
N TYR A 63 -9.72 14.17 6.49
CA TYR A 63 -9.38 13.78 5.13
C TYR A 63 -10.47 12.88 4.54
N PRO A 64 -10.77 12.98 3.24
CA PRO A 64 -11.77 12.12 2.61
C PRO A 64 -11.34 10.65 2.66
N ALA A 65 -12.22 9.81 3.18
CA ALA A 65 -12.05 8.37 3.19
C ALA A 65 -12.36 7.80 1.80
N ARG A 66 -11.44 6.97 1.27
CA ARG A 66 -11.63 6.28 -0.01
C ARG A 66 -10.93 4.93 -0.02
N PRO A 67 -11.48 3.93 -0.75
CA PRO A 67 -10.78 2.69 -0.99
C PRO A 67 -9.61 2.91 -1.96
N GLN A 68 -8.47 2.27 -1.69
CA GLN A 68 -7.33 2.19 -2.59
C GLN A 68 -7.00 0.71 -2.82
N ARG A 69 -7.34 0.20 -4.01
CA ARG A 69 -7.10 -1.21 -4.35
C ARG A 69 -5.60 -1.50 -4.45
N ALA A 70 -5.18 -2.61 -3.85
CA ALA A 70 -3.85 -3.16 -4.03
C ALA A 70 -3.89 -4.26 -5.10
N HIS A 71 -3.03 -4.15 -6.11
CA HIS A 71 -2.85 -5.17 -7.13
C HIS A 71 -1.73 -6.12 -6.69
N LEU A 72 -2.13 -7.21 -6.02
CA LEU A 72 -1.20 -8.18 -5.44
C LEU A 72 -0.65 -9.13 -6.50
N GLY A 73 0.59 -9.58 -6.30
CA GLY A 73 1.30 -10.47 -7.21
C GLY A 73 2.36 -9.72 -8.02
N SER A 74 3.61 -10.15 -7.86
CA SER A 74 4.72 -9.64 -8.65
C SER A 74 4.49 -9.94 -10.13
N HIS A 75 4.56 -8.90 -10.96
CA HIS A 75 4.50 -8.99 -12.40
C HIS A 75 5.31 -7.85 -13.01
N MET A 76 5.55 -7.91 -14.32
CA MET A 76 6.18 -6.85 -15.09
C MET A 76 5.14 -6.28 -16.06
N THR A 77 5.11 -4.96 -16.18
CA THR A 77 4.35 -4.25 -17.21
C THR A 77 5.30 -3.51 -18.13
N ALA A 78 5.01 -3.54 -19.44
CA ALA A 78 5.77 -2.80 -20.44
C ALA A 78 4.80 -2.11 -21.41
N ALA A 79 4.98 -0.80 -21.57
CA ALA A 79 4.22 -0.05 -22.54
C ALA A 79 4.68 -0.38 -23.98
N LEU A 80 3.72 -0.63 -24.86
CA LEU A 80 4.00 -0.74 -26.29
C LEU A 80 4.30 0.65 -26.86
N ARG A 81 5.49 0.81 -27.45
CA ARG A 81 5.90 2.08 -28.10
C ARG A 81 5.21 2.30 -29.46
N SER A 82 4.73 1.22 -30.06
CA SER A 82 3.97 1.19 -31.31
C SER A 82 3.03 -0.03 -31.29
N PRO A 83 1.98 -0.05 -32.13
CA PRO A 83 1.17 -1.25 -32.30
C PRO A 83 2.04 -2.46 -32.65
N LEU A 84 1.63 -3.64 -32.17
CA LEU A 84 2.25 -4.88 -32.60
C LEU A 84 1.96 -5.14 -34.08
N PRO A 85 2.91 -5.73 -34.83
CA PRO A 85 2.67 -6.07 -36.22
C PRO A 85 1.56 -7.13 -36.33
N PRO A 86 0.90 -7.25 -37.50
CA PRO A 86 -0.17 -8.23 -37.71
C PRO A 86 0.21 -9.69 -37.43
N ARG A 87 1.51 -10.00 -37.46
CA ARG A 87 2.08 -11.30 -37.15
C ARG A 87 3.29 -11.12 -36.26
N PHE A 88 3.30 -11.79 -35.12
CA PHE A 88 4.41 -11.81 -34.18
C PHE A 88 4.43 -13.14 -33.43
N THR A 89 5.50 -13.40 -32.70
CA THR A 89 5.64 -14.57 -31.84
C THR A 89 6.07 -14.13 -30.46
N LEU A 90 5.36 -14.62 -29.44
CA LEU A 90 5.79 -14.51 -28.04
C LEU A 90 6.39 -15.85 -27.64
N ARG A 91 7.57 -15.82 -27.03
CA ARG A 91 8.24 -17.01 -26.50
C ARG A 91 8.72 -16.71 -25.09
N ALA A 92 8.40 -17.62 -24.17
CA ALA A 92 8.91 -17.60 -22.80
C ALA A 92 9.40 -19.00 -22.44
N THR A 93 10.48 -19.06 -21.67
CA THR A 93 10.90 -20.27 -20.96
C THR A 93 10.46 -20.10 -19.52
N ILE A 94 9.68 -21.04 -18.99
CA ILE A 94 9.04 -20.93 -17.67
C ILE A 94 9.41 -22.11 -16.77
N TRP A 95 9.37 -21.89 -15.46
CA TRP A 95 9.46 -22.92 -14.44
C TRP A 95 8.26 -22.79 -13.49
N PRO A 96 7.12 -23.44 -13.80
CA PRO A 96 5.94 -23.35 -12.93
C PRO A 96 6.19 -24.12 -11.63
N THR A 97 6.05 -23.46 -10.49
CA THR A 97 6.19 -24.09 -9.16
C THR A 97 4.85 -24.57 -8.59
N THR A 98 3.73 -24.08 -9.13
CA THR A 98 2.37 -24.49 -8.76
C THR A 98 1.48 -24.70 -9.99
N PRO A 99 1.81 -25.63 -10.90
CA PRO A 99 1.11 -25.81 -12.17
C PRO A 99 -0.40 -26.10 -12.00
N ASP A 100 -0.79 -26.75 -10.91
CA ASP A 100 -2.18 -27.15 -10.67
C ASP A 100 -3.05 -26.05 -10.03
N LYS A 101 -2.49 -24.86 -9.75
CA LYS A 101 -3.18 -23.75 -9.06
C LYS A 101 -4.03 -22.90 -10.02
N GLY A 102 -4.92 -23.54 -10.77
CA GLY A 102 -5.85 -22.86 -11.68
C GLY A 102 -5.16 -22.00 -12.74
N ARG A 103 -5.91 -21.03 -13.30
CA ARG A 103 -5.46 -20.21 -14.42
C ARG A 103 -4.37 -19.21 -13.99
N GLN A 104 -3.21 -19.29 -14.64
CA GLN A 104 -2.05 -18.42 -14.41
C GLN A 104 -1.59 -17.82 -15.73
N GLY A 105 -1.62 -16.48 -15.85
CA GLY A 105 -1.16 -15.78 -17.05
C GLY A 105 0.36 -15.68 -17.10
N VAL A 106 0.98 -16.15 -18.18
CA VAL A 106 2.43 -16.07 -18.40
C VAL A 106 2.81 -14.76 -19.11
N MET A 107 2.10 -14.42 -20.18
CA MET A 107 2.22 -13.16 -20.92
C MET A 107 0.82 -12.76 -21.40
N SER A 108 0.46 -11.48 -21.26
CA SER A 108 -0.82 -10.95 -21.72
C SER A 108 -0.67 -9.56 -22.33
N LEU A 109 -1.60 -9.22 -23.22
CA LEU A 109 -1.76 -7.90 -23.86
C LEU A 109 -3.07 -7.22 -23.44
N VAL A 110 -3.65 -7.69 -22.33
CA VAL A 110 -4.87 -7.17 -21.73
C VAL A 110 -4.52 -6.56 -20.39
N ASP A 111 -5.05 -5.37 -20.14
CA ASP A 111 -5.12 -4.75 -18.81
C ASP A 111 -6.08 -5.55 -17.92
#